data_AF-A0A1H3SAJ6-F1
#
_entry.id   AF-A0A1H3SAJ6-F1
#
_cell.length_a   1.000
_cell.length_b   1.000
_cell.length_c   1.000
_cell.angle_alpha   90.00
_cell.angle_beta   90.00
_cell.angle_gamma   90.00
#
_symmetry.space_group_name_H-M   'P 1'
#
loop_
_entity.id
_entity.type
_entity.pdbx_description
1 polymer ?
#
loop_
_entity_poly.entity_id
_entity_poly.type
_entity_poly.pdbx_seq_one_letter_code
_entity_poly.pdbx_strand_id
1 'polypeptide(L)'
;MRTEEGAVVDLLPKMAPEAPDGYVSFVGRHLTSLRLESAQLAGDAWHAEEIYPEALTDVAARWQWLELRAHWFGRPGAADDYLRQVLTDRAKRWRAEQIYEVEMVVLRADPAEAVDGPGTAAEGASGPGGPGRASAAGDAATTSSGGPVFALVSETARQPSQHRLPAAPFTTADQQRLPPAPFTTGPSTASSAGLARYRRTGPGRSSIGLRQARFLSPKRLPPAPIAEAAIAWWHAYVAQRRRKRVASVVAVILLLAALTNLRATGRM
;
A
#
# COMPACT_ATOMS: atom_id res chain seq x y z
N MET A 1 -39.14 -18.24 36.46
CA MET A 1 -39.04 -18.44 34.99
C MET A 1 -38.25 -17.27 34.42
N ARG A 2 -36.94 -17.44 34.21
CA ARG A 2 -36.11 -16.47 33.49
C ARG A 2 -36.32 -16.73 32.01
N THR A 3 -36.75 -15.73 31.28
CA THR A 3 -36.81 -15.74 29.82
C THR A 3 -35.38 -15.84 29.30
N GLU A 4 -35.05 -17.02 28.78
CA GLU A 4 -33.96 -17.28 27.82
C GLU A 4 -34.28 -16.55 26.51
N GLU A 5 -34.45 -15.23 26.57
CA GLU A 5 -34.59 -14.40 25.38
C GLU A 5 -33.21 -14.24 24.76
N GLY A 6 -32.98 -15.11 23.77
CA GLY A 6 -32.13 -14.78 22.63
C GLY A 6 -30.66 -14.67 22.96
N ALA A 7 -30.05 -15.79 23.36
CA ALA A 7 -28.68 -16.08 22.95
C ALA A 7 -28.66 -16.22 21.41
N VAL A 8 -28.89 -15.11 20.70
CA VAL A 8 -28.50 -14.97 19.32
C VAL A 8 -26.99 -15.02 19.38
N VAL A 9 -26.47 -16.22 19.17
CA VAL A 9 -25.06 -16.53 19.24
C VAL A 9 -24.35 -15.51 18.36
N ASP A 10 -23.63 -14.59 19.01
CA ASP A 10 -22.85 -13.55 18.38
C ASP A 10 -21.61 -14.24 17.77
N LEU A 11 -21.87 -15.11 16.78
CA LEU A 11 -20.91 -15.99 16.11
C LEU A 11 -19.89 -15.20 15.29
N LEU A 12 -20.13 -13.90 15.11
CA LEU A 12 -19.18 -13.02 14.47
C LEU A 12 -18.10 -12.65 15.47
N PRO A 13 -16.84 -13.08 15.25
CA PRO A 13 -15.73 -12.73 16.11
C PRO A 13 -15.71 -11.22 16.36
N LYS A 14 -15.83 -10.85 17.63
CA LYS A 14 -15.75 -9.46 18.06
C LYS A 14 -14.28 -9.07 18.01
N MET A 15 -13.89 -8.29 16.99
CA MET A 15 -12.56 -7.66 17.00
C MET A 15 -12.46 -6.77 18.25
N ALA A 16 -11.45 -7.02 19.07
CA ALA A 16 -11.09 -6.15 20.18
C ALA A 16 -10.63 -4.78 19.65
N PRO A 17 -10.82 -3.68 20.40
CA PRO A 17 -10.33 -2.37 20.00
C PRO A 17 -8.78 -2.30 19.99
N GLU A 18 -8.14 -3.18 20.76
CA GLU A 18 -6.68 -3.28 20.86
C GLU A 18 -6.15 -4.43 19.99
N ALA A 19 -4.94 -4.24 19.43
CA ALA A 19 -4.30 -5.21 18.55
C ALA A 19 -3.78 -6.42 19.35
N PRO A 20 -3.99 -7.67 18.88
CA PRO A 20 -3.43 -8.85 19.52
C PRO A 20 -1.90 -8.84 19.51
N ASP A 21 -1.26 -9.31 20.60
CA ASP A 21 0.20 -9.37 20.72
C ASP A 21 0.88 -10.17 19.59
N GLY A 22 0.21 -11.24 19.14
CA GLY A 22 0.65 -12.04 18.00
C GLY A 22 0.75 -11.23 16.71
N TYR A 23 -0.23 -10.36 16.46
CA TYR A 23 -0.23 -9.46 15.31
C TYR A 23 0.85 -8.38 15.43
N VAL A 24 1.01 -7.77 16.61
CA VAL A 24 2.06 -6.77 16.86
C VAL A 24 3.45 -7.37 16.63
N SER A 25 3.68 -8.58 17.14
CA SER A 25 4.94 -9.32 16.93
C SER A 25 5.18 -9.65 15.46
N PHE A 26 4.12 -10.03 14.73
CA PHE A 26 4.17 -10.29 13.30
C PHE A 26 4.55 -9.04 12.50
N VAL A 27 3.92 -7.89 12.79
CA VAL A 27 4.26 -6.60 12.15
C VAL A 27 5.70 -6.21 12.47
N GLY A 28 6.13 -6.34 13.73
CA GLY A 28 7.50 -6.07 14.15
C GLY A 28 8.55 -6.82 13.34
N ARG A 29 8.27 -8.08 13.00
CA ARG A 29 9.16 -8.91 12.18
C ARG A 29 9.18 -8.50 10.71
N HIS A 30 8.05 -8.08 10.15
CA HIS A 30 7.88 -7.88 8.71
C HIS A 30 8.02 -6.43 8.24
N LEU A 31 7.91 -5.44 9.13
CA LEU A 31 7.79 -4.03 8.75
C LEU A 31 8.94 -3.56 7.84
N THR A 32 10.17 -3.95 8.14
CA THR A 32 11.34 -3.55 7.35
C THR A 32 11.32 -4.20 5.95
N SER A 33 11.05 -5.50 5.86
CA SER A 33 10.95 -6.21 4.57
C SER A 33 9.80 -5.65 3.73
N LEU A 34 8.67 -5.39 4.36
CA LEU A 34 7.47 -4.82 3.72
C LEU A 34 7.72 -3.48 3.07
N ARG A 35 8.44 -2.59 3.75
CA ARG A 35 8.79 -1.26 3.21
C ARG A 35 9.73 -1.38 2.02
N LEU A 36 10.72 -2.26 2.10
CA LEU A 36 11.65 -2.51 1.00
C LEU A 36 10.94 -3.11 -0.22
N GLU A 37 10.13 -4.14 -0.01
CA GLU A 37 9.36 -4.81 -1.08
C GLU A 37 8.34 -3.87 -1.70
N SER A 38 7.67 -3.04 -0.90
CA SER A 38 6.69 -2.07 -1.40
C SER A 38 7.36 -0.95 -2.19
N ALA A 39 8.53 -0.47 -1.78
CA ALA A 39 9.33 0.47 -2.56
C ALA A 39 9.81 -0.12 -3.88
N GLN A 40 10.23 -1.39 -3.86
CA GLN A 40 10.61 -2.10 -5.07
C GLN A 40 9.42 -2.30 -6.03
N LEU A 41 8.23 -2.60 -5.50
CA LEU A 41 7.02 -2.82 -6.30
C LEU A 41 6.45 -1.50 -6.85
N ALA A 42 6.47 -0.43 -6.08
CA ALA A 42 5.97 0.88 -6.49
C ALA A 42 6.93 1.62 -7.44
N GLY A 43 8.22 1.28 -7.42
CA GLY A 43 9.25 1.99 -8.19
C GLY A 43 9.73 3.28 -7.53
N ASP A 44 9.08 3.72 -6.46
CA ASP A 44 9.54 4.82 -5.61
C ASP A 44 9.18 4.60 -4.13
N ALA A 45 9.87 5.34 -3.26
CA ALA A 45 9.65 5.27 -1.81
C ALA A 45 8.38 5.99 -1.35
N TRP A 46 7.83 6.90 -2.15
CA TRP A 46 6.67 7.70 -1.76
C TRP A 46 5.38 6.88 -1.80
N HIS A 47 5.13 6.19 -2.92
CA HIS A 47 3.99 5.30 -3.09
C HIS A 47 4.12 4.03 -2.25
N ALA A 48 5.36 3.63 -1.89
CA ALA A 48 5.56 2.58 -0.91
C ALA A 48 4.83 2.87 0.40
N GLU A 49 4.85 4.14 0.87
CA GLU A 49 4.17 4.58 2.10
C GLU A 49 2.65 4.44 2.03
N GLU A 50 2.06 4.34 0.83
CA GLU A 50 0.62 4.14 0.65
C GLU A 50 0.25 2.65 0.57
N ILE A 51 1.10 1.82 -0.07
CA ILE A 51 0.77 0.42 -0.37
C ILE A 51 0.88 -0.48 0.88
N TYR A 52 1.96 -0.36 1.66
CA TYR A 52 2.18 -1.29 2.78
C TYR A 52 1.15 -1.15 3.92
N PRO A 53 0.66 0.05 4.30
CA PRO A 53 -0.35 0.17 5.36
C PRO A 53 -1.69 -0.47 4.97
N GLU A 54 -2.05 -0.43 3.68
CA GLU A 54 -3.25 -1.11 3.17
C GLU A 54 -3.11 -2.63 3.27
N ALA A 55 -1.95 -3.17 2.90
CA ALA A 55 -1.67 -4.59 3.03
C ALA A 55 -1.73 -5.04 4.50
N LEU A 56 -1.15 -4.27 5.42
CA LEU A 56 -1.25 -4.53 6.86
C LEU A 56 -2.69 -4.47 7.35
N THR A 57 -3.49 -3.53 6.87
CA THR A 57 -4.92 -3.42 7.20
C THR A 57 -5.70 -4.65 6.74
N ASP A 58 -5.41 -5.16 5.54
CA ASP A 58 -6.04 -6.36 5.00
C ASP A 58 -5.64 -7.63 5.79
N VAL A 59 -4.38 -7.73 6.23
CA VAL A 59 -3.93 -8.81 7.14
C VAL A 59 -4.60 -8.70 8.51
N ALA A 60 -4.63 -7.52 9.12
CA ALA A 60 -5.27 -7.27 10.40
C ALA A 60 -6.76 -7.69 10.38
N ALA A 61 -7.47 -7.36 9.30
CA ALA A 61 -8.88 -7.72 9.13
C ALA A 61 -9.14 -9.24 9.10
N ARG A 62 -8.11 -10.05 8.80
CA ARG A 62 -8.21 -11.52 8.72
C ARG A 62 -7.37 -12.24 9.76
N TRP A 63 -6.76 -11.52 10.70
CA TRP A 63 -5.78 -12.07 11.64
C TRP A 63 -6.28 -13.29 12.41
N GLN A 64 -7.47 -13.20 13.03
CA GLN A 64 -8.05 -14.31 13.79
C GLN A 64 -8.28 -15.56 12.93
N TRP A 65 -8.67 -15.39 11.67
CA TRP A 65 -8.83 -16.51 10.75
C TRP A 65 -7.49 -17.12 10.34
N LEU A 66 -6.46 -16.29 10.16
CA LEU A 66 -5.10 -16.75 9.87
C LEU A 66 -4.49 -17.49 11.05
N GLU A 67 -4.69 -17.03 12.29
CA GLU A 67 -4.27 -17.74 13.50
C GLU A 67 -4.99 -19.08 13.65
N LEU A 68 -6.32 -19.09 13.47
CA LEU A 68 -7.09 -20.33 13.50
C LEU A 68 -6.59 -21.32 12.44
N ARG A 69 -6.32 -20.82 11.23
CA ARG A 69 -5.77 -21.62 10.14
C ARG A 69 -4.36 -22.13 10.46
N ALA A 70 -3.49 -21.30 11.00
CA ALA A 70 -2.15 -21.71 11.40
C ALA A 70 -2.20 -22.79 12.48
N HIS A 71 -3.09 -22.65 13.45
CA HIS A 71 -3.31 -23.62 14.53
C HIS A 71 -3.87 -24.94 14.01
N TRP A 72 -4.88 -24.90 13.13
CA TRP A 72 -5.56 -26.11 12.63
C TRP A 72 -4.75 -26.88 11.61
N PHE A 73 -4.02 -26.18 10.73
CA PHE A 73 -3.25 -26.83 9.65
C PHE A 73 -1.77 -27.02 9.99
N GLY A 74 -1.32 -26.59 11.18
CA GLY A 74 0.08 -26.70 11.60
C GLY A 74 1.06 -25.94 10.69
N ARG A 75 0.58 -24.92 9.97
CA ARG A 75 1.38 -24.13 9.02
C ARG A 75 1.67 -22.74 9.62
N PRO A 76 2.84 -22.55 10.26
CA PRO A 76 3.16 -21.28 10.93
C PRO A 76 3.38 -20.09 9.97
N GLY A 77 3.42 -20.31 8.65
CA GLY A 77 3.66 -19.28 7.63
C GLY A 77 2.41 -18.74 6.92
N ALA A 78 1.19 -19.11 7.34
CA ALA A 78 -0.03 -18.74 6.62
C ALA A 78 -0.26 -17.22 6.55
N ALA A 79 0.17 -16.47 7.57
CA ALA A 79 0.09 -15.02 7.58
C ALA A 79 1.12 -14.39 6.63
N ASP A 80 2.33 -14.94 6.58
CA ASP A 80 3.42 -14.49 5.71
C ASP A 80 3.06 -14.68 4.23
N ASP A 81 2.54 -15.87 3.88
CA ASP A 81 2.06 -16.19 2.53
C ASP A 81 0.93 -15.25 2.11
N TYR A 82 -0.03 -15.02 3.02
CA TYR A 82 -1.15 -14.12 2.78
C TYR A 82 -0.69 -12.67 2.60
N LEU A 83 0.25 -12.19 3.41
CA LEU A 83 0.82 -10.85 3.30
C LEU A 83 1.49 -10.64 1.94
N ARG A 84 2.31 -11.60 1.48
CA ARG A 84 2.94 -11.54 0.14
C ARG A 84 1.92 -11.53 -0.99
N GLN A 85 0.88 -12.34 -0.87
CA GLN A 85 -0.22 -12.36 -1.84
C GLN A 85 -0.92 -11.00 -1.91
N VAL A 86 -1.30 -10.44 -0.76
CA VAL A 86 -2.01 -9.14 -0.69
C VAL A 86 -1.14 -8.02 -1.23
N LEU A 87 0.15 -7.98 -0.91
CA LEU A 87 1.08 -6.99 -1.48
C LEU A 87 1.14 -7.08 -3.00
N THR A 88 1.25 -8.29 -3.55
CA THR A 88 1.32 -8.52 -4.99
C THR A 88 0.03 -8.05 -5.68
N ASP A 89 -1.13 -8.41 -5.11
CA ASP A 89 -2.43 -8.00 -5.60
C ASP A 89 -2.63 -6.48 -5.54
N ARG A 90 -2.20 -5.85 -4.44
CA ARG A 90 -2.26 -4.39 -4.25
C ARG A 90 -1.33 -3.66 -5.21
N ALA A 91 -0.08 -4.10 -5.35
CA ALA A 91 0.85 -3.52 -6.31
C ALA A 91 0.34 -3.65 -7.74
N LYS A 92 -0.30 -4.79 -8.08
CA LYS A 92 -0.94 -4.97 -9.39
C LYS A 92 -2.11 -4.00 -9.59
N ARG A 93 -2.97 -3.84 -8.59
CA ARG A 93 -4.09 -2.89 -8.65
C ARG A 93 -3.61 -1.45 -8.76
N TRP A 94 -2.64 -1.07 -7.93
CA TRP A 94 -2.03 0.25 -7.96
C TRP A 94 -1.44 0.55 -9.34
N ARG A 95 -0.71 -0.38 -9.97
CA ARG A 95 -0.23 -0.20 -11.35
C ARG A 95 -1.34 -0.06 -12.38
N ALA A 96 -2.50 -0.70 -12.17
CA ALA A 96 -3.65 -0.57 -13.05
C ALA A 96 -4.40 0.77 -12.85
N GLU A 97 -4.35 1.34 -11.64
CA GLU A 97 -4.97 2.62 -11.28
C GLU A 97 -4.06 3.81 -11.61
N GLN A 98 -2.75 3.60 -11.65
CA GLN A 98 -1.80 4.55 -12.22
C GLN A 98 -2.01 4.61 -13.73
N ILE A 99 -3.01 5.38 -14.14
CA ILE A 99 -3.14 5.91 -15.49
C ILE A 99 -1.99 6.92 -15.63
N TYR A 100 -0.77 6.42 -15.82
CA TYR A 100 0.29 7.26 -16.33
C TYR A 100 -0.19 7.69 -17.71
N GLU A 101 -0.45 8.98 -17.89
CA GLU A 101 -0.26 9.58 -19.20
C GLU A 101 1.21 9.32 -19.52
N VAL A 102 1.47 8.21 -20.23
CA VAL A 102 2.79 7.96 -20.79
C VAL A 102 2.93 9.04 -21.83
N GLU A 103 3.57 10.14 -21.44
CA GLU A 103 4.09 11.10 -22.39
C GLU A 103 5.14 10.33 -23.18
N MET A 104 4.69 9.72 -24.28
CA MET A 104 5.53 9.17 -25.32
C MET A 104 6.24 10.38 -25.92
N VAL A 105 7.32 10.82 -25.26
CA VAL A 105 8.31 11.67 -25.89
C VAL A 105 8.90 10.80 -26.98
N VAL A 106 8.27 10.84 -28.15
CA VAL A 106 8.86 10.36 -29.37
C VAL A 106 10.09 11.24 -29.52
N LEU A 107 11.24 10.71 -29.10
CA LEU A 107 12.54 11.21 -29.50
C LEU A 107 12.53 11.12 -31.02
N ARG A 108 12.00 12.16 -31.67
CA ARG A 108 12.15 12.38 -33.09
C ARG A 108 13.64 12.51 -33.23
N ALA A 109 14.28 11.44 -33.72
CA ALA A 109 15.68 11.48 -34.10
C ALA A 109 15.82 12.73 -34.95
N ASP A 110 16.57 13.69 -34.43
CA ASP A 110 16.74 14.98 -35.09
C ASP A 110 17.39 14.66 -36.43
N PRO A 111 16.71 14.86 -37.58
CA PRO A 111 17.26 14.48 -38.88
C PRO A 111 18.47 15.34 -39.28
N ALA A 112 18.90 16.27 -38.41
CA ALA A 112 19.99 17.18 -38.63
C ALA A 112 21.39 16.59 -38.37
N GLU A 113 21.54 15.41 -37.77
CA GLU A 113 22.84 14.69 -37.71
C GLU A 113 23.06 13.69 -38.87
N ALA A 114 22.34 13.87 -39.98
CA ALA A 114 22.71 13.24 -41.26
C ALA A 114 23.67 14.13 -42.08
N VAL A 115 24.61 14.83 -41.42
CA VAL A 115 25.63 15.66 -42.06
C VAL A 115 27.00 14.98 -41.92
N ASP A 116 27.52 14.56 -43.08
CA ASP A 116 28.91 14.21 -43.38
C ASP A 116 29.55 13.00 -42.68
N GLY A 117 29.16 11.81 -43.15
CA GLY A 117 30.10 10.70 -43.24
C GLY A 117 31.02 10.87 -44.47
N PRO A 118 32.37 10.90 -44.31
CA PRO A 118 33.29 11.01 -45.44
C PRO A 118 33.27 9.72 -46.26
N GLY A 119 33.31 9.90 -47.59
CA GLY A 119 33.20 8.84 -48.58
C GLY A 119 34.07 7.62 -48.29
N THR A 120 33.41 6.48 -48.07
CA THR A 120 34.05 5.18 -48.23
C THR A 120 33.94 4.83 -49.70
N ALA A 121 35.03 5.10 -50.42
CA ALA A 121 35.23 4.63 -51.77
C ALA A 121 35.12 3.10 -51.80
N ALA A 122 34.50 2.63 -52.87
CA ALA A 122 34.49 1.25 -53.31
C ALA A 122 35.90 0.65 -53.36
N GLU A 123 35.98 -0.67 -53.28
CA GLU A 123 36.44 -1.54 -54.37
C GLU A 123 37.22 -2.76 -53.86
N GLY A 124 36.70 -3.96 -54.15
CA GLY A 124 37.54 -5.15 -54.34
C GLY A 124 37.20 -6.41 -53.52
N ALA A 125 37.09 -7.52 -54.26
CA ALA A 125 37.10 -8.94 -53.85
C ALA A 125 35.81 -9.46 -53.18
N SER A 126 34.83 -10.05 -53.89
CA SER A 126 34.90 -11.26 -54.74
C SER A 126 35.70 -12.42 -54.14
N GLY A 127 34.96 -13.42 -53.65
CA GLY A 127 35.48 -14.72 -53.23
C GLY A 127 34.35 -15.72 -52.97
N PRO A 128 34.08 -16.68 -53.89
CA PRO A 128 33.01 -17.66 -53.80
C PRO A 128 33.49 -18.98 -53.18
N GLY A 129 32.58 -19.78 -52.61
CA GLY A 129 32.86 -21.22 -52.48
C GLY A 129 32.25 -21.94 -51.28
N GLY A 130 31.03 -22.43 -51.46
CA GLY A 130 30.83 -23.89 -51.43
C GLY A 130 30.11 -24.51 -50.22
N PRO A 131 29.46 -25.68 -50.44
CA PRO A 131 28.34 -26.15 -49.63
C PRO A 131 28.62 -27.45 -48.86
N GLY A 132 27.76 -27.74 -47.88
CA GLY A 132 27.42 -29.10 -47.47
C GLY A 132 27.87 -29.50 -46.07
N ARG A 133 26.92 -29.87 -45.21
CA ARG A 133 26.58 -31.27 -44.97
C ARG A 133 25.36 -31.39 -44.05
N ALA A 134 24.53 -32.37 -44.39
CA ALA A 134 23.35 -32.79 -43.66
C ALA A 134 23.68 -33.66 -42.42
N SER A 135 22.63 -33.83 -41.60
CA SER A 135 22.30 -35.00 -40.77
C SER A 135 23.09 -35.27 -39.49
N ALA A 136 22.40 -35.13 -38.35
CA ALA A 136 21.95 -36.22 -37.46
C ALA A 136 21.41 -35.56 -36.17
N ALA A 137 20.12 -35.71 -35.83
CA ALA A 137 19.62 -36.80 -34.97
C ALA A 137 20.50 -36.98 -33.71
N GLY A 138 20.01 -36.49 -32.57
CA GLY A 138 20.68 -36.64 -31.28
C GLY A 138 19.86 -36.01 -30.17
N ASP A 139 18.93 -36.78 -29.63
CA ASP A 139 18.29 -36.56 -28.34
C ASP A 139 19.35 -36.29 -27.25
N ALA A 140 19.16 -35.21 -26.49
CA ALA A 140 19.50 -35.17 -25.06
C ALA A 140 18.93 -33.89 -24.44
N ALA A 141 17.91 -34.07 -23.61
CA ALA A 141 17.48 -33.10 -22.63
C ALA A 141 18.67 -32.72 -21.74
N THR A 142 19.01 -31.44 -21.68
CA THR A 142 19.69 -30.85 -20.53
C THR A 142 19.11 -29.46 -20.33
N THR A 143 18.18 -29.38 -19.39
CA THR A 143 17.60 -28.15 -18.88
C THR A 143 18.72 -27.35 -18.22
N SER A 144 19.30 -26.41 -18.97
CA SER A 144 20.29 -25.47 -18.47
C SER A 144 19.63 -24.51 -17.48
N SER A 145 19.86 -24.79 -16.19
CA SER A 145 19.56 -23.93 -15.07
C SER A 145 20.51 -22.73 -15.09
N GLY A 146 20.14 -21.69 -15.84
CA GLY A 146 20.75 -20.37 -15.75
C GLY A 146 20.20 -19.61 -14.55
N GLY A 147 20.71 -19.92 -13.36
CA GLY A 147 20.44 -19.12 -12.16
C GLY A 147 21.19 -17.79 -12.18
N PRO A 148 20.58 -16.68 -11.73
CA PRO A 148 21.31 -15.43 -11.56
C PRO A 148 22.35 -15.56 -10.45
N VAL A 149 23.60 -15.25 -10.79
CA VAL A 149 24.71 -15.09 -9.84
C VAL A 149 24.44 -13.83 -9.01
N PHE A 150 23.85 -14.01 -7.83
CA PHE A 150 23.82 -12.97 -6.81
C PHE A 150 25.23 -12.86 -6.21
N ALA A 151 25.88 -11.73 -6.46
CA ALA A 151 27.11 -11.35 -5.78
C ALA A 151 26.86 -11.27 -4.27
N LEU A 152 27.46 -12.20 -3.52
CA LEU A 152 27.59 -12.12 -2.07
C LEU A 152 28.52 -10.93 -1.73
N VAL A 153 27.92 -9.75 -1.48
CA VAL A 153 28.58 -8.68 -0.73
C VAL A 153 28.42 -9.03 0.74
N SER A 154 29.49 -9.57 1.33
CA SER A 154 29.63 -9.73 2.77
C SER A 154 29.89 -8.38 3.40
N GLU A 155 28.84 -7.63 3.75
CA GLU A 155 28.96 -6.43 4.56
C GLU A 155 29.07 -6.82 6.05
N THR A 156 30.30 -6.80 6.54
CA THR A 156 30.61 -6.97 7.97
C THR A 156 30.16 -5.72 8.72
N ALA A 157 28.94 -5.75 9.25
CA ALA A 157 28.42 -4.67 10.09
C ALA A 157 29.11 -4.68 11.45
N ARG A 158 30.00 -3.70 11.67
CA ARG A 158 30.46 -3.29 13.00
C ARG A 158 29.27 -2.80 13.82
N GLN A 159 29.13 -3.38 15.00
CA GLN A 159 28.14 -3.02 16.03
C GLN A 159 28.58 -1.72 16.73
N PRO A 160 27.83 -0.60 16.67
CA PRO A 160 28.13 0.58 17.45
C PRO A 160 27.59 0.42 18.88
N SER A 161 28.52 0.47 19.84
CA SER A 161 28.29 0.51 21.27
C SER A 161 27.27 1.59 21.64
N GLN A 162 26.12 1.19 22.18
CA GLN A 162 25.13 2.13 22.71
C GLN A 162 25.59 2.68 24.06
N HIS A 163 26.14 3.90 24.05
CA HIS A 163 26.30 4.70 25.26
C HIS A 163 24.91 5.11 25.78
N ARG A 164 24.48 4.44 26.85
CA ARG A 164 23.27 4.73 27.60
C ARG A 164 23.46 6.02 28.41
N LEU A 165 22.82 7.11 28.01
CA LEU A 165 22.67 8.31 28.83
C LEU A 165 21.41 8.21 29.71
N PRO A 166 21.45 8.70 30.96
CA PRO A 166 20.31 8.65 31.88
C PRO A 166 19.21 9.63 31.47
N ALA A 167 17.97 9.16 31.52
CA ALA A 167 16.76 9.94 31.28
C ALA A 167 16.54 10.97 32.39
N ALA A 168 16.42 12.25 32.02
CA ALA A 168 15.91 13.29 32.90
C ALA A 168 14.37 13.24 32.95
N PRO A 169 13.74 13.50 34.11
CA PRO A 169 12.29 13.54 34.23
C PRO A 169 11.73 14.80 33.57
N PHE A 170 10.81 14.63 32.62
CA PHE A 170 10.01 15.73 32.08
C PHE A 170 8.91 16.09 33.10
N THR A 171 9.04 17.25 33.74
CA THR A 171 7.99 17.86 34.55
C THR A 171 6.96 18.58 33.66
N THR A 172 5.73 18.07 33.64
CA THR A 172 4.55 18.55 32.89
C THR A 172 3.91 19.80 33.52
N ALA A 173 4.68 20.85 33.80
CA ALA A 173 4.16 22.02 34.49
C ALA A 173 4.60 23.33 33.83
N ASP A 174 4.29 23.52 32.54
CA ASP A 174 4.32 24.88 31.96
C ASP A 174 3.50 25.05 30.67
N GLN A 175 2.22 24.65 30.68
CA GLN A 175 1.25 25.09 29.66
C GLN A 175 0.50 26.34 30.15
N GLN A 176 1.25 27.42 30.37
CA GLN A 176 0.67 28.74 30.66
C GLN A 176 0.28 29.49 29.38
N ARG A 177 -1.04 29.67 29.23
CA ARG A 177 -1.75 30.86 28.70
C ARG A 177 -1.10 31.59 27.52
N LEU A 178 -1.52 31.23 26.31
CA LEU A 178 -1.56 32.15 25.18
C LEU A 178 -2.84 33.01 25.25
N PRO A 179 -2.76 34.33 24.98
CA PRO A 179 -3.93 35.21 24.95
C PRO A 179 -4.82 34.93 23.72
N PRO A 180 -6.14 35.14 23.82
CA PRO A 180 -7.04 35.02 22.68
C PRO A 180 -6.74 36.13 21.66
N ALA A 181 -6.46 35.76 20.42
CA ALA A 181 -6.39 36.69 19.31
C ALA A 181 -7.81 37.27 19.03
N PRO A 182 -7.92 38.55 18.67
CA PRO A 182 -9.20 39.15 18.30
C PRO A 182 -9.69 38.57 16.98
N PHE A 183 -10.83 37.89 17.02
CA PHE A 183 -11.56 37.49 15.83
C PHE A 183 -12.27 38.73 15.24
N THR A 184 -11.78 39.22 14.12
CA THR A 184 -12.47 40.23 13.31
C THR A 184 -13.62 39.55 12.57
N THR A 185 -14.84 39.67 13.11
CA THR A 185 -16.07 39.24 12.45
C THR A 185 -16.46 40.28 11.39
N GLY A 186 -16.10 40.03 10.13
CA GLY A 186 -16.59 40.83 8.99
C GLY A 186 -18.02 40.43 8.61
N PRO A 187 -18.88 41.38 8.19
CA PRO A 187 -20.25 41.09 7.80
C PRO A 187 -20.31 40.29 6.49
N SER A 188 -20.92 39.12 6.57
CA SER A 188 -21.24 38.23 5.46
C SER A 188 -22.45 38.79 4.69
N THR A 189 -22.22 39.50 3.58
CA THR A 189 -23.27 39.79 2.61
C THR A 189 -23.52 38.55 1.76
N ALA A 190 -24.77 38.12 1.78
CA ALA A 190 -25.33 37.10 0.92
C ALA A 190 -25.15 37.46 -0.57
N SER A 191 -24.86 36.47 -1.40
CA SER A 191 -25.33 36.30 -2.79
C SER A 191 -24.25 35.59 -3.61
N SER A 192 -24.49 34.32 -3.93
CA SER A 192 -24.39 33.80 -5.30
C SER A 192 -24.41 32.27 -5.25
N ALA A 193 -25.58 31.71 -5.57
CA ALA A 193 -25.70 30.35 -6.04
C ALA A 193 -25.08 30.28 -7.44
N GLY A 194 -23.76 30.16 -7.49
CA GLY A 194 -22.99 30.01 -8.72
C GLY A 194 -22.14 28.76 -8.59
N LEU A 195 -22.39 27.78 -9.47
CA LEU A 195 -21.53 26.64 -9.76
C LEU A 195 -20.05 26.99 -9.55
N ALA A 196 -19.49 26.53 -8.44
CA ALA A 196 -18.08 26.65 -8.13
C ALA A 196 -17.30 25.75 -9.10
N ARG A 197 -17.11 26.25 -10.32
CA ARG A 197 -16.03 25.80 -11.19
C ARG A 197 -14.75 26.08 -10.40
N TYR A 198 -14.15 25.04 -9.85
CA TYR A 198 -12.80 25.08 -9.30
C TYR A 198 -11.88 25.63 -10.38
N ARG A 199 -11.63 26.94 -10.32
CA ARG A 199 -10.67 27.61 -11.20
C ARG A 199 -9.32 27.09 -10.75
N ARG A 200 -8.78 26.12 -11.51
CA ARG A 200 -7.43 25.58 -11.39
C ARG A 200 -6.49 26.78 -11.26
N THR A 201 -6.06 27.06 -10.03
CA THR A 201 -5.13 28.15 -9.75
C THR A 201 -3.83 27.77 -10.44
N GLY A 202 -3.45 28.57 -11.44
CA GLY A 202 -2.22 28.35 -12.19
C GLY A 202 -0.97 28.29 -11.28
N PRO A 203 0.16 27.82 -11.82
CA PRO A 203 1.38 27.42 -11.08
C PRO A 203 2.12 28.53 -10.30
N GLY A 204 1.50 29.69 -10.01
CA GLY A 204 2.16 30.87 -9.43
C GLY A 204 1.91 31.16 -7.95
N ARG A 205 1.04 30.44 -7.24
CA ARG A 205 0.72 30.73 -5.83
C ARG A 205 0.76 29.50 -4.93
N SER A 206 1.92 28.84 -4.88
CA SER A 206 2.25 27.96 -3.74
C SER A 206 2.31 28.83 -2.48
N SER A 207 1.38 28.63 -1.56
CA SER A 207 1.33 29.33 -0.28
C SER A 207 2.67 29.22 0.45
N ILE A 208 3.06 30.26 1.19
CA ILE A 208 4.27 30.26 2.01
C ILE A 208 4.33 29.00 2.92
N GLY A 209 3.17 28.50 3.36
CA GLY A 209 3.06 27.25 4.09
C GLY A 209 3.57 26.01 3.34
N LEU A 210 3.30 25.87 2.02
CA LEU A 210 3.84 24.76 1.21
C LEU A 210 5.36 24.87 1.01
N ARG A 211 5.90 26.08 0.96
CA ARG A 211 7.35 26.30 0.87
C ARG A 211 8.04 26.02 2.22
N GLN A 212 7.41 26.37 3.33
CA GLN A 212 7.91 26.07 4.68
C GLN A 212 7.74 24.59 5.07
N ALA A 213 6.72 23.89 4.56
CA ALA A 213 6.49 22.48 4.86
C ALA A 213 7.68 21.57 4.48
N ARG A 214 8.46 21.94 3.46
CA ARG A 214 9.68 21.21 3.09
C ARG A 214 10.78 21.30 4.16
N PHE A 215 10.86 22.44 4.86
CA PHE A 215 11.87 22.67 5.91
C PHE A 215 11.44 22.13 7.28
N LEU A 216 10.15 21.86 7.45
CA LEU A 216 9.60 21.23 8.65
C LEU A 216 9.40 19.73 8.49
N SER A 217 10.01 19.06 7.49
CA SER A 217 10.06 17.59 7.49
C SER A 217 10.81 17.17 8.74
N PRO A 218 10.10 16.76 9.82
CA PRO A 218 10.79 16.29 11.01
C PRO A 218 11.58 15.07 10.53
N LYS A 219 12.78 14.86 11.06
CA LYS A 219 13.42 13.54 10.91
C LYS A 219 12.41 12.52 11.42
N ARG A 220 11.68 11.88 10.50
CA ARG A 220 10.69 10.87 10.83
C ARG A 220 11.50 9.73 11.41
N LEU A 221 11.48 9.63 12.74
CA LEU A 221 11.95 8.41 13.40
C LEU A 221 11.16 7.27 12.75
N PRO A 222 11.81 6.17 12.36
CA PRO A 222 11.12 5.04 11.78
C PRO A 222 9.97 4.68 12.74
N PRO A 223 8.71 4.66 12.26
CA PRO A 223 7.56 4.40 13.12
C PRO A 223 7.80 3.11 13.91
N ALA A 224 7.61 3.20 15.22
CA ALA A 224 7.72 2.03 16.08
C ALA A 224 6.72 0.98 15.56
N PRO A 225 7.10 -0.32 15.44
CA PRO A 225 6.20 -1.33 14.89
C PRO A 225 4.87 -1.45 15.62
N ILE A 226 4.86 -1.13 16.92
CA ILE A 226 3.66 -1.07 17.75
C ILE A 226 2.68 -0.02 17.23
N ALA A 227 3.16 1.16 16.85
CA ALA A 227 2.32 2.23 16.32
C ALA A 227 1.69 1.84 14.97
N GLU A 228 2.49 1.24 14.07
CA GLU A 228 2.01 0.76 12.76
C GLU A 228 0.97 -0.35 12.91
N ALA A 229 1.23 -1.31 13.81
CA ALA A 229 0.28 -2.37 14.11
C ALA A 229 -1.03 -1.81 14.67
N ALA A 230 -0.97 -0.87 15.60
CA ALA A 230 -2.14 -0.24 16.17
C ALA A 230 -2.95 0.57 15.14
N ILE A 231 -2.28 1.33 14.27
CA ILE A 231 -2.91 2.09 13.19
C ILE A 231 -3.61 1.13 12.22
N ALA A 232 -2.91 0.11 11.72
CA ALA A 232 -3.47 -0.88 10.80
C ALA A 232 -4.66 -1.64 11.43
N TRP A 233 -4.55 -2.02 12.71
CA TRP A 233 -5.63 -2.68 13.45
C TRP A 233 -6.85 -1.78 13.59
N TRP A 234 -6.66 -0.50 13.92
CA TRP A 234 -7.75 0.46 14.01
C TRP A 234 -8.46 0.66 12.67
N HIS A 235 -7.72 0.78 11.57
CA HIS A 235 -8.30 0.87 10.24
C HIS A 235 -9.11 -0.38 9.88
N ALA A 236 -8.58 -1.57 10.19
CA ALA A 236 -9.29 -2.84 9.98
C ALA A 236 -10.57 -2.90 10.81
N TYR A 237 -10.51 -2.51 12.09
CA TYR A 237 -11.66 -2.44 12.99
C TYR A 237 -12.74 -1.49 12.47
N VAL A 238 -12.37 -0.28 12.03
CA VAL A 238 -13.30 0.70 11.46
C VAL A 238 -13.94 0.18 10.17
N ALA A 239 -13.15 -0.42 9.28
CA ALA A 239 -13.65 -1.02 8.05
C ALA A 239 -14.64 -2.15 8.33
N GLN A 240 -14.33 -3.04 9.28
CA GLN A 240 -15.21 -4.12 9.69
C GLN A 240 -16.51 -3.59 10.29
N ARG A 241 -16.44 -2.56 11.15
CA ARG A 241 -17.63 -1.90 11.73
C ARG A 241 -18.52 -1.29 10.66
N ARG A 242 -17.95 -0.66 9.63
CA ARG A 242 -18.70 -0.12 8.49
C ARG A 242 -19.40 -1.25 7.71
N ARG A 243 -18.70 -2.33 7.40
CA ARG A 243 -19.27 -3.48 6.69
C ARG A 243 -20.42 -4.13 7.47
N LYS A 244 -20.28 -4.29 8.79
CA LYS A 244 -21.36 -4.79 9.65
C LYS A 244 -22.61 -3.90 9.56
N ARG A 245 -22.44 -2.57 9.63
CA ARG A 245 -23.55 -1.62 9.47
C ARG A 245 -24.22 -1.73 8.10
N VAL A 246 -23.43 -1.80 7.03
CA VAL A 246 -23.96 -1.96 5.66
C VAL A 246 -24.72 -3.28 5.53
N ALA A 247 -24.14 -4.39 6.00
CA ALA A 247 -24.79 -5.70 5.99
C ALA A 247 -26.10 -5.71 6.78
N SER A 248 -26.15 -5.08 7.96
CA SER A 248 -27.37 -4.92 8.74
C SER A 248 -28.44 -4.13 7.97
N VAL A 249 -28.06 -3.01 7.33
CA VAL A 249 -29.00 -2.22 6.50
C VAL A 249 -29.54 -3.05 5.34
N VAL A 250 -28.67 -3.77 4.62
CA VAL A 250 -29.08 -4.66 3.51
C VAL A 250 -30.03 -5.75 4.00
N ALA A 251 -29.72 -6.39 5.14
CA ALA A 251 -30.57 -7.43 5.73
C ALA A 251 -31.96 -6.88 6.10
N VAL A 252 -32.04 -5.68 6.68
CA VAL A 252 -33.32 -5.01 6.99
C VAL A 252 -34.12 -4.72 5.73
N ILE A 253 -33.48 -4.21 4.67
CA ILE A 253 -34.15 -3.95 3.38
C ILE A 253 -34.71 -5.24 2.79
N LEU A 254 -33.91 -6.32 2.77
CA LEU A 254 -34.36 -7.63 2.28
C LEU A 254 -35.51 -8.20 3.10
N LEU A 255 -35.47 -8.05 4.43
CA LEU A 255 -36.55 -8.47 5.32
C LEU A 255 -37.85 -7.69 5.02
N LEU A 256 -37.78 -6.36 4.86
CA LEU A 256 -38.93 -5.55 4.51
C LEU A 256 -39.51 -5.94 3.14
N ALA A 257 -38.66 -6.18 2.15
CA ALA A 257 -39.07 -6.64 0.83
C ALA A 257 -39.74 -8.03 0.87
N ALA A 258 -39.25 -8.95 1.71
CA ALA A 258 -39.87 -10.25 1.91
C ALA A 258 -41.25 -10.12 2.58
N LEU A 259 -41.38 -9.24 3.58
CA LEU A 259 -42.65 -8.97 4.26
C LEU A 259 -43.69 -8.31 3.33
N THR A 260 -43.27 -7.41 2.45
CA THR A 260 -44.19 -6.82 1.46
C THR A 260 -44.62 -7.86 0.43
N ASN A 261 -43.70 -8.73 -0.02
CA ASN A 261 -44.03 -9.82 -0.93
C ASN A 261 -45.02 -10.80 -0.28
N LEU A 262 -44.78 -11.22 0.96
CA LEU A 262 -45.69 -12.08 1.72
C LEU A 262 -47.10 -11.48 1.87
N ARG A 263 -47.20 -10.17 2.09
CA ARG A 263 -48.50 -9.47 2.13
C ARG A 263 -49.20 -9.42 0.78
N ALA A 264 -48.45 -9.32 -0.32
CA ALA A 264 -49.00 -9.33 -1.66
C ALA A 264 -49.49 -10.73 -2.07
N THR A 265 -48.76 -11.78 -1.69
CA THR A 265 -49.12 -13.17 -1.98
C THR A 265 -50.14 -13.77 -1.02
N GLY A 266 -50.24 -13.26 0.21
CA GLY A 266 -51.18 -13.71 1.25
C GLY A 266 -52.62 -13.23 1.09
N ARG A 267 -53.05 -12.93 -0.14
CA ARG A 267 -54.47 -12.80 -0.51
C ARG A 267 -54.86 -14.00 -1.36
N MET A 268 -55.18 -15.11 -0.69
CA MET A 268 -56.14 -16.11 -1.16
C MET A 268 -57.08 -16.41 0.00
#